data_AF-A0A9X4INY4-F1
#
_entry.id   AF-A0A9X4INY4-F1
#
_cell.length_a   1.000
_cell.length_b   1.000
_cell.length_c   1.000
_cell.angle_alpha   90.00
_cell.angle_beta   90.00
_cell.angle_gamma   90.00
#
_symmetry.space_group_name_H-M   'P 1'
#
loop_
_entity.id
_entity.type
_entity.pdbx_description
1 polymer ?
#
loop_
_entity_poly.entity_id
_entity_poly.type
_entity_poly.pdbx_seq_one_letter_code
_entity_poly.pdbx_strand_id
1 'polypeptide(L)'
;MRHLVNYAVVDRAVAPEFIAEVKESNNEHWCLFPEPIEEDFALVAPFLVLMTPELTAQLITKNAPWGFFLQSEHDHKTLRAHLRRLMNIEILQTKERLFFRYYDPRVLWAVLDGFEPLWLNHFLGPIQSVHTTFPQQRASDFEPLLTPYRRFGYETFTPFPIERTHYQAILAQCEQNLVDEVASIVGDTDKVFSEALVNQLIEWEISLPTHIKRVAQWCSDQKITSLLNFPKPWQTLLSNTQYPADYRIMRLQSEVRITHVM
;
A
#
# COMPACT_ATOMS: atom_id res chain seq x y z
N MET A 1 27.87 12.83 -17.54
CA MET A 1 26.70 11.94 -17.65
C MET A 1 26.23 11.67 -16.24
N ARG A 2 24.94 11.88 -15.94
CA ARG A 2 24.39 11.40 -14.67
C ARG A 2 24.25 9.88 -14.81
N HIS A 3 24.69 9.13 -13.81
CA HIS A 3 24.56 7.67 -13.81
C HIS A 3 23.21 7.31 -13.21
N LEU A 4 22.57 6.30 -13.78
CA LEU A 4 21.33 5.77 -13.25
C LEU A 4 21.61 5.02 -11.95
N VAL A 5 20.95 5.42 -10.86
CA VAL A 5 21.12 4.83 -9.53
C VAL A 5 19.85 4.09 -9.13
N ASN A 6 20.02 2.90 -8.53
CA ASN A 6 18.93 2.08 -8.02
C ASN A 6 18.61 2.44 -6.58
N TYR A 7 17.35 2.72 -6.30
CA TYR A 7 16.84 2.94 -4.96
C TYR A 7 15.62 2.04 -4.71
N ALA A 8 15.22 1.95 -3.45
CA ALA A 8 13.91 1.44 -3.08
C ALA A 8 13.24 2.42 -2.11
N VAL A 9 11.92 2.54 -2.21
CA VAL A 9 11.09 3.08 -1.14
C VAL A 9 10.53 1.88 -0.37
N VAL A 10 10.81 1.81 0.92
CA VAL A 10 10.48 0.67 1.77
C VAL A 10 9.59 1.12 2.93
N ASP A 11 8.43 0.49 3.08
CA ASP A 11 7.53 0.64 4.22
C ASP A 11 8.08 -0.13 5.43
N ARG A 12 8.62 0.60 6.41
CA ARG A 12 9.14 0.01 7.64
C ARG A 12 8.06 -0.73 8.43
N ALA A 13 6.79 -0.35 8.33
CA ALA A 13 5.71 -1.04 9.04
C ALA A 13 5.52 -2.47 8.51
N VAL A 14 5.90 -2.73 7.26
CA VAL A 14 5.78 -4.04 6.59
C VAL A 14 7.10 -4.82 6.61
N ALA A 15 8.24 -4.13 6.47
CA ALA A 15 9.57 -4.74 6.47
C ALA A 15 10.50 -4.13 7.54
N PRO A 16 10.14 -4.20 8.83
CA PRO A 16 10.93 -3.59 9.90
C PRO A 16 12.32 -4.22 10.04
N GLU A 17 12.44 -5.53 9.83
CA GLU A 17 13.70 -6.28 9.88
C GLU A 17 14.68 -5.84 8.78
N PHE A 18 14.19 -5.55 7.58
CA PHE A 18 15.03 -5.08 6.48
C PHE A 18 15.62 -3.70 6.79
N ILE A 19 14.82 -2.79 7.35
CA ILE A 19 15.30 -1.46 7.75
C ILE A 19 16.28 -1.55 8.93
N ALA A 20 16.10 -2.50 9.84
CA ALA A 20 17.07 -2.75 10.91
C ALA A 20 18.42 -3.20 10.35
N GLU A 21 18.42 -4.15 9.41
CA GLU A 21 19.64 -4.64 8.75
C GLU A 21 20.36 -3.53 7.96
N VAL A 22 19.63 -2.70 7.21
CA VAL A 22 20.18 -1.55 6.48
C VAL A 22 20.87 -0.56 7.43
N LYS A 23 20.31 -0.36 8.63
CA LYS A 23 20.91 0.50 9.67
C LYS A 23 22.16 -0.13 10.27
N GLU A 24 22.12 -1.42 10.60
CA GLU A 24 23.26 -2.15 11.20
C GLU A 24 24.45 -2.23 10.24
N SER A 25 24.18 -2.41 8.95
CA SER A 25 25.19 -2.42 7.89
C SER A 25 25.69 -1.03 7.47
N ASN A 26 25.14 0.05 8.06
CA ASN A 26 25.44 1.44 7.73
C ASN A 26 25.29 1.75 6.22
N ASN A 27 24.37 1.05 5.54
CA ASN A 27 24.01 1.32 4.15
C ASN A 27 23.25 2.66 4.05
N GLU A 28 23.36 3.35 2.92
CA GLU A 28 22.72 4.66 2.76
C GLU A 28 21.19 4.55 2.74
N HIS A 29 20.55 5.25 3.67
CA HIS A 29 19.09 5.28 3.82
C HIS A 29 18.60 6.60 4.41
N TRP A 30 17.37 6.99 4.10
CA TRP A 30 16.80 8.27 4.52
C TRP A 30 15.31 8.14 4.82
N CYS A 31 14.89 8.59 6.02
CA CYS A 31 13.49 8.63 6.42
C CYS A 31 12.69 9.61 5.54
N LEU A 32 11.51 9.18 5.06
CA LEU A 32 10.62 10.01 4.26
C LEU A 32 9.56 10.74 5.09
N PHE A 33 9.42 10.48 6.38
CA PHE A 33 8.59 11.34 7.23
C PHE A 33 9.35 12.57 7.71
N PRO A 34 8.66 13.70 7.94
CA PRO A 34 9.29 14.92 8.37
C PRO A 34 9.93 14.83 9.75
N GLU A 35 11.14 15.37 9.85
CA GLU A 35 11.86 15.53 11.11
C GLU A 35 11.48 16.90 11.72
N PRO A 36 11.35 17.01 13.06
CA PRO A 36 11.46 15.93 14.04
C PRO A 36 10.25 14.97 13.97
N ILE A 37 10.51 13.68 14.21
CA ILE A 37 9.51 12.61 14.19
C ILE A 37 9.45 11.96 15.56
N GLU A 38 8.24 11.77 16.10
CA GLU A 38 8.05 11.04 17.34
C GLU A 38 8.42 9.56 17.15
N GLU A 39 8.91 8.90 18.21
CA GLU A 39 9.43 7.53 18.11
C GLU A 39 8.42 6.55 17.52
N ASP A 40 7.14 6.65 17.91
CA ASP A 40 6.07 5.79 17.41
C ASP A 40 5.86 5.94 15.90
N PHE A 41 5.84 7.19 15.39
CA PHE A 41 5.74 7.45 13.96
C PHE A 41 7.00 6.98 13.21
N ALA A 42 8.17 7.04 13.84
CA ALA A 42 9.41 6.57 13.24
C ALA A 42 9.41 5.04 13.04
N LEU A 43 8.66 4.29 13.84
CA LEU A 43 8.51 2.84 13.69
C LEU A 43 7.73 2.44 12.43
N VAL A 44 6.88 3.34 11.91
CA VAL A 44 6.04 3.09 10.74
C VAL A 44 6.41 3.98 9.54
N ALA A 45 7.51 4.73 9.63
CA ALA A 45 7.93 5.63 8.57
C ALA A 45 8.50 4.87 7.36
N PRO A 46 8.15 5.25 6.12
CA PRO A 46 8.81 4.73 4.93
C PRO A 46 10.21 5.34 4.75
N PHE A 47 11.11 4.58 4.15
CA PHE A 47 12.51 4.95 3.92
C PHE A 47 12.85 4.90 2.43
N LEU A 48 13.65 5.86 1.99
CA LEU A 48 14.42 5.74 0.74
C LEU A 48 15.72 5.02 1.06
N VAL A 49 16.06 3.96 0.33
CA VAL A 49 17.26 3.15 0.52
C VAL A 49 18.05 3.11 -0.78
N LEU A 50 19.36 3.33 -0.71
CA LEU A 50 20.27 3.09 -1.83
C LEU A 50 20.49 1.59 -1.99
N MET A 51 20.21 1.05 -3.19
CA MET A 51 20.22 -0.39 -3.38
C MET A 51 21.59 -0.92 -3.80
N THR A 52 22.07 -1.91 -3.06
CA THR A 52 23.16 -2.79 -3.48
C THR A 52 22.59 -4.07 -4.13
N PRO A 53 23.40 -4.86 -4.86
CA PRO A 53 22.98 -6.17 -5.37
C PRO A 53 22.45 -7.10 -4.29
N GLU A 54 23.05 -7.10 -3.10
CA GLU A 54 22.67 -7.94 -1.96
C GLU A 54 21.29 -7.55 -1.43
N LEU A 55 21.07 -6.26 -1.17
CA LEU A 55 19.77 -5.75 -0.71
C LEU A 55 18.67 -5.98 -1.76
N THR A 56 19.02 -5.88 -3.05
CA THR A 56 18.10 -6.16 -4.16
C THR A 56 17.67 -7.63 -4.16
N ALA A 57 18.63 -8.55 -4.00
CA ALA A 57 18.36 -9.98 -3.95
C ALA A 57 17.46 -10.37 -2.74
N GLN A 58 17.61 -9.67 -1.61
CA GLN A 58 16.73 -9.86 -0.46
C GLN A 58 15.29 -9.42 -0.75
N LEU A 59 15.10 -8.19 -1.23
CA LEU A 59 13.76 -7.64 -1.46
C LEU A 59 13.01 -8.32 -2.61
N ILE A 60 13.72 -8.75 -3.67
CA ILE A 60 13.06 -9.34 -4.84
C ILE A 60 12.35 -10.66 -4.53
N THR A 61 12.81 -11.38 -3.51
CA THR A 61 12.22 -12.66 -3.07
C THR A 61 11.13 -12.49 -2.02
N LYS A 62 10.98 -11.28 -1.46
CA LYS A 62 10.03 -11.02 -0.38
C LYS A 62 8.60 -10.87 -0.92
N ASN A 63 7.74 -11.84 -0.58
CA ASN A 63 6.32 -11.81 -0.91
C ASN A 63 5.51 -11.00 0.12
N ALA A 64 5.72 -9.69 0.15
CA ALA A 64 5.00 -8.76 1.00
C ALA A 64 4.89 -7.38 0.33
N PRO A 65 3.90 -6.54 0.67
CA PRO A 65 3.78 -5.17 0.14
C PRO A 65 4.81 -4.23 0.81
N TRP A 66 6.09 -4.57 0.74
CA TRP A 66 7.16 -3.85 1.44
C TRP A 66 7.49 -2.50 0.80
N GLY A 67 7.05 -2.24 -0.43
CA GLY A 67 7.41 -1.04 -1.16
C GLY A 67 7.64 -1.26 -2.65
N PHE A 68 8.54 -0.48 -3.22
CA PHE A 68 8.89 -0.57 -4.63
C PHE A 68 10.35 -0.15 -4.88
N PHE A 69 10.94 -0.73 -5.93
CA PHE A 69 12.20 -0.26 -6.50
C PHE A 69 11.95 0.90 -7.44
N LEU A 70 12.91 1.81 -7.51
CA LEU A 70 12.92 2.89 -8.49
C LEU A 70 14.32 3.19 -8.99
N GLN A 71 14.41 3.81 -10.16
CA GLN A 71 15.67 4.32 -10.68
C GLN A 71 15.61 5.84 -10.88
N SER A 72 16.74 6.51 -10.63
CA SER A 72 16.89 7.94 -10.86
C SER A 72 18.31 8.33 -11.20
N GLU A 73 18.46 9.35 -12.06
CA GLU A 73 19.73 10.05 -12.30
C GLU A 73 19.99 11.18 -11.28
N HIS A 74 19.04 11.47 -10.39
CA HIS A 74 19.14 12.54 -9.41
C HIS A 74 19.75 12.03 -8.09
N ASP A 75 20.30 12.96 -7.31
CA ASP A 75 20.81 12.63 -5.98
C ASP A 75 19.69 12.28 -5.00
N HIS A 76 20.07 11.59 -3.92
CA HIS A 76 19.13 11.19 -2.87
C HIS A 76 18.41 12.38 -2.23
N LYS A 77 19.00 13.58 -2.19
CA LYS A 77 18.37 14.78 -1.61
C LYS A 77 17.18 15.23 -2.43
N THR A 78 17.34 15.31 -3.75
CA THR A 78 16.30 15.66 -4.71
C THR A 78 15.18 14.62 -4.67
N LEU A 79 15.56 13.34 -4.71
CA LEU A 79 14.61 12.24 -4.69
C LEU A 79 13.83 12.18 -3.36
N ARG A 80 14.51 12.25 -2.22
CA ARG A 80 13.89 12.30 -0.88
C ARG A 80 12.94 13.48 -0.77
N ALA A 81 13.34 14.68 -1.23
CA ALA A 81 12.47 15.85 -1.22
C ALA A 81 11.22 15.65 -2.07
N HIS A 82 11.34 15.09 -3.28
CA HIS A 82 10.20 14.79 -4.14
C HIS A 82 9.24 13.77 -3.50
N LEU A 83 9.76 12.63 -3.07
CA LEU A 83 8.99 11.57 -2.43
C LEU A 83 8.24 12.05 -1.18
N ARG A 84 8.80 12.97 -0.40
CA ARG A 84 8.15 13.58 0.76
C ARG A 84 6.94 14.42 0.40
N ARG A 85 7.02 15.15 -0.70
CA ARG A 85 5.93 16.02 -1.18
C ARG A 85 4.69 15.22 -1.58
N LEU A 86 4.89 14.00 -2.07
CA LEU A 86 3.82 13.07 -2.47
C LEU A 86 3.08 12.42 -1.30
N MET A 87 3.53 12.60 -0.05
CA MET A 87 2.89 11.99 1.14
C MET A 87 1.49 12.54 1.43
N ASN A 88 1.11 13.66 0.81
CA ASN A 88 -0.21 14.24 0.97
C ASN A 88 -0.80 14.55 -0.40
N ILE A 89 -2.07 14.22 -0.58
CA ILE A 89 -2.87 14.60 -1.74
C ILE A 89 -3.97 15.58 -1.34
N GLU A 90 -4.43 16.39 -2.29
CA GLU A 90 -5.61 17.24 -2.14
C GLU A 90 -6.61 16.91 -3.24
N ILE A 91 -7.83 16.55 -2.86
CA ILE A 91 -8.92 16.33 -3.80
C ILE A 91 -9.40 17.70 -4.29
N LEU A 92 -9.22 17.99 -5.57
CA LEU A 92 -9.36 19.33 -6.14
C LEU A 92 -10.75 19.94 -5.91
N GLN A 93 -11.81 19.13 -5.99
CA GLN A 93 -13.20 19.55 -5.86
C GLN A 93 -13.61 19.83 -4.42
N THR A 94 -13.17 19.02 -3.46
CA THR A 94 -13.60 19.11 -2.05
C THR A 94 -12.60 19.87 -1.19
N LYS A 95 -11.36 20.06 -1.68
CA LYS A 95 -10.21 20.57 -0.92
C LYS A 95 -9.83 19.71 0.29
N GLU A 96 -10.33 18.48 0.31
CA GLU A 96 -9.97 17.50 1.32
C GLU A 96 -8.51 17.08 1.15
N ARG A 97 -7.76 17.09 2.25
CA ARG A 97 -6.36 16.69 2.30
C ARG A 97 -6.23 15.33 2.95
N LEU A 98 -5.56 14.43 2.26
CA LEU A 98 -5.42 13.05 2.69
C LEU A 98 -3.96 12.65 2.73
N PHE A 99 -3.59 11.87 3.75
CA PHE A 99 -2.31 11.19 3.76
C PHE A 99 -2.32 10.10 2.68
N PHE A 100 -1.30 10.09 1.84
CA PHE A 100 -1.26 9.25 0.65
C PHE A 100 -0.11 8.25 0.71
N ARG A 101 -0.47 6.98 0.91
CA ARG A 101 0.47 5.84 0.99
C ARG A 101 0.84 5.33 -0.39
N TYR A 102 1.39 6.20 -1.25
CA TYR A 102 1.87 5.79 -2.58
C TYR A 102 2.93 4.70 -2.52
N TYR A 103 3.63 4.57 -1.40
CA TYR A 103 4.65 3.56 -1.19
C TYR A 103 4.11 2.16 -0.92
N ASP A 104 2.80 1.99 -0.75
CA ASP A 104 2.17 0.66 -0.76
C ASP A 104 2.00 0.20 -2.21
N PRO A 105 2.67 -0.89 -2.65
CA PRO A 105 2.61 -1.32 -4.05
C PRO A 105 1.20 -1.75 -4.49
N ARG A 106 0.28 -2.04 -3.55
CA ARG A 106 -1.13 -2.32 -3.84
C ARG A 106 -1.93 -1.07 -4.23
N VAL A 107 -1.42 0.11 -3.89
CA VAL A 107 -2.02 1.41 -4.20
C VAL A 107 -1.27 2.07 -5.36
N LEU A 108 0.05 1.93 -5.41
CA LEU A 108 0.94 2.62 -6.35
C LEU A 108 0.48 2.50 -7.80
N TRP A 109 0.20 1.29 -8.28
CA TRP A 109 -0.15 1.09 -9.69
C TRP A 109 -1.52 1.64 -10.07
N ALA A 110 -2.50 1.58 -9.16
CA ALA A 110 -3.81 2.20 -9.39
C ALA A 110 -3.69 3.71 -9.62
N VAL A 111 -2.68 4.33 -9.01
CA VAL A 111 -2.41 5.76 -9.11
C VAL A 111 -1.63 6.07 -10.38
N LEU A 112 -0.58 5.30 -10.66
CA LEU A 112 0.26 5.52 -11.84
C LEU A 112 -0.52 5.31 -13.15
N ASP A 113 -1.41 4.32 -13.19
CA ASP A 113 -2.22 4.01 -14.37
C ASP A 113 -3.38 4.98 -14.59
N GLY A 114 -3.86 5.62 -13.52
CA GLY A 114 -4.98 6.55 -13.59
C GLY A 114 -4.57 7.98 -13.95
N PHE A 115 -3.27 8.31 -13.95
CA PHE A 115 -2.82 9.63 -14.34
C PHE A 115 -2.72 9.81 -15.86
N GLU A 116 -3.28 10.92 -16.33
CA GLU A 116 -2.94 11.46 -17.65
C GLU A 116 -1.43 11.74 -17.75
N PRO A 117 -0.82 11.62 -18.95
CA PRO A 117 0.65 11.64 -19.10
C PRO A 117 1.35 12.87 -18.50
N LEU A 118 0.75 14.06 -18.58
CA LEU A 118 1.31 15.27 -17.97
C LEU A 118 1.33 15.18 -16.44
N TRP A 119 0.23 14.73 -15.83
CA TRP A 119 0.12 14.55 -14.39
C TRP A 119 1.03 13.44 -13.89
N LEU A 120 1.16 12.37 -14.68
CA LEU A 120 2.10 11.28 -14.40
C LEU A 120 3.56 11.78 -14.41
N ASN A 121 3.93 12.65 -15.36
CA ASN A 121 5.25 13.30 -15.38
C ASN A 121 5.49 14.13 -14.10
N HIS A 122 4.50 14.87 -13.63
CA HIS A 122 4.58 15.61 -12.37
C HIS A 122 4.69 14.68 -11.15
N PHE A 123 3.93 13.59 -11.15
CA PHE A 123 3.94 12.61 -10.06
C PHE A 123 5.28 11.89 -9.96
N LEU A 124 5.81 11.37 -11.08
CA LEU A 124 7.10 10.67 -11.09
C LEU A 124 8.27 11.63 -10.89
N GLY A 125 8.20 12.84 -11.43
CA GLY A 125 9.24 13.86 -11.29
C GLY A 125 10.64 13.33 -11.62
N PRO A 126 11.57 13.25 -10.65
CA PRO A 126 12.93 12.74 -10.86
C PRO A 126 13.02 11.20 -11.02
N ILE A 127 11.91 10.47 -10.87
CA ILE A 127 11.87 9.00 -11.01
C ILE A 127 11.80 8.63 -12.49
N GLN A 128 12.66 7.72 -12.92
CA GLN A 128 12.69 7.19 -14.28
C GLN A 128 11.86 5.91 -14.39
N SER A 129 12.10 4.92 -13.53
CA SER A 129 11.38 3.65 -13.57
C SER A 129 10.87 3.26 -12.18
N VAL A 130 9.84 2.42 -12.18
CA VAL A 130 9.24 1.82 -10.98
C VAL A 130 9.12 0.32 -11.20
N HIS A 131 9.45 -0.46 -10.18
CA HIS A 131 9.28 -1.91 -10.17
C HIS A 131 8.77 -2.38 -8.80
N THR A 132 7.66 -3.14 -8.79
CA THR A 132 7.10 -3.78 -7.60
C THR A 132 7.19 -5.29 -7.75
N THR A 133 7.31 -6.02 -6.64
CA THR A 133 7.29 -7.49 -6.62
C THR A 133 6.02 -8.07 -6.01
N PHE A 134 5.14 -7.21 -5.49
CA PHE A 134 3.89 -7.59 -4.83
C PHE A 134 2.73 -6.75 -5.36
N PRO A 135 1.51 -7.31 -5.52
CA PRO A 135 1.18 -8.74 -5.41
C PRO A 135 1.71 -9.56 -6.60
N GLN A 136 1.92 -8.91 -7.74
CA GLN A 136 2.65 -9.48 -8.88
C GLN A 136 3.83 -8.60 -9.25
N GLN A 137 4.83 -9.20 -9.90
CA GLN A 137 5.94 -8.45 -10.46
C GLN A 137 5.43 -7.55 -11.59
N ARG A 138 5.70 -6.25 -11.46
CA ARG A 138 5.32 -5.25 -12.45
C ARG A 138 6.36 -4.16 -12.51
N ALA A 139 6.81 -3.82 -13.72
CA ALA A 139 7.79 -2.77 -13.95
C ALA A 139 7.36 -1.88 -15.12
N SER A 140 7.75 -0.61 -15.04
CA SER A 140 7.58 0.37 -16.12
C SER A 140 8.70 1.40 -16.07
N ASP A 141 9.24 1.76 -17.22
CA ASP A 141 10.19 2.86 -17.40
C ASP A 141 9.50 4.17 -17.79
N PHE A 142 8.20 4.13 -18.10
CA PHE A 142 7.34 5.26 -18.52
C PHE A 142 7.87 6.10 -19.70
N GLU A 143 9.04 5.79 -20.26
CA GLU A 143 9.76 6.68 -21.17
C GLU A 143 9.00 6.90 -22.48
N PRO A 144 8.38 5.88 -23.12
CA PRO A 144 7.56 6.11 -24.31
C PRO A 144 6.40 7.08 -24.08
N LEU A 145 5.83 7.08 -22.86
CA LEU A 145 4.69 7.90 -22.49
C LEU A 145 5.12 9.33 -22.10
N LEU A 146 6.27 9.47 -21.44
CA LEU A 146 6.70 10.73 -20.82
C LEU A 146 7.68 11.53 -21.67
N THR A 147 8.35 10.94 -22.67
CA THR A 147 9.30 11.62 -23.57
C THR A 147 8.80 12.99 -24.06
N PRO A 148 7.53 13.16 -24.50
CA PRO A 148 7.03 14.46 -24.96
C PRO A 148 6.99 15.55 -23.88
N TYR A 149 6.91 15.14 -22.61
CA TYR A 149 6.73 16.00 -21.43
C TYR A 149 8.04 16.26 -20.69
N ARG A 150 8.99 15.31 -20.68
CA ARG A 150 10.28 15.44 -19.98
C ARG A 150 11.04 16.73 -20.35
N ARG A 151 10.96 17.16 -21.62
CA ARG A 151 11.60 18.40 -22.11
C ARG A 151 11.09 19.68 -21.45
N PHE A 152 9.88 19.65 -20.88
CA PHE A 152 9.28 20.78 -20.18
C PHE A 152 9.54 20.72 -18.67
N GLY A 153 10.28 19.72 -18.20
CA GLY A 153 10.49 19.46 -16.78
C GLY A 153 9.24 18.89 -16.10
N TYR A 154 9.19 19.01 -14.78
CA TYR A 154 8.04 18.62 -13.96
C TYR A 154 7.81 19.68 -12.88
N GLU A 155 6.58 19.82 -12.43
CA GLU A 155 6.21 20.65 -11.29
C GLU A 155 6.14 19.81 -10.02
N THR A 156 6.50 20.42 -8.89
CA THR A 156 6.39 19.79 -7.58
C THR A 156 5.20 20.36 -6.83
N PHE A 157 4.35 19.48 -6.29
CA PHE A 157 3.14 19.84 -5.57
C PHE A 157 3.20 19.37 -4.12
N THR A 158 2.66 20.15 -3.17
CA THR A 158 2.52 19.72 -1.77
C THR A 158 1.34 20.46 -1.13
N PRO A 159 0.18 19.81 -0.96
CA PRO A 159 -0.17 18.45 -1.37
C PRO A 159 -0.24 18.25 -2.89
N PHE A 160 -0.13 17.00 -3.36
CA PHE A 160 -0.31 16.67 -4.78
C PHE A 160 -1.79 16.72 -5.17
N PRO A 161 -2.19 17.49 -6.20
CA PRO A 161 -3.59 17.62 -6.58
C PRO A 161 -4.11 16.35 -7.27
N ILE A 162 -5.31 15.93 -6.92
CA ILE A 162 -6.00 14.82 -7.60
C ILE A 162 -7.45 15.17 -7.89
N GLU A 163 -7.92 14.81 -9.09
CA GLU A 163 -9.33 14.91 -9.45
C GLU A 163 -10.15 13.86 -8.68
N ARG A 164 -11.37 14.23 -8.26
CA ARG A 164 -12.25 13.31 -7.52
C ARG A 164 -12.52 12.00 -8.27
N THR A 165 -12.68 12.06 -9.59
CA THR A 165 -12.91 10.88 -10.44
C THR A 165 -11.72 9.93 -10.42
N HIS A 166 -10.49 10.48 -10.49
CA HIS A 166 -9.28 9.68 -10.39
C HIS A 166 -9.14 9.09 -8.96
N TYR A 167 -9.40 9.88 -7.92
CA TYR A 167 -9.41 9.37 -6.55
C TYR A 167 -10.41 8.21 -6.35
N GLN A 168 -11.61 8.32 -6.91
CA GLN A 168 -12.61 7.24 -6.87
C GLN A 168 -12.14 5.99 -7.63
N ALA A 169 -11.48 6.15 -8.77
CA ALA A 169 -10.90 5.02 -9.52
C ALA A 169 -9.81 4.31 -8.72
N ILE A 170 -8.96 5.05 -8.00
CA ILE A 170 -7.94 4.46 -7.10
C ILE A 170 -8.61 3.65 -6.00
N LEU A 171 -9.65 4.19 -5.35
CA LEU A 171 -10.38 3.48 -4.30
C LEU A 171 -11.02 2.19 -4.83
N ALA A 172 -11.68 2.25 -5.98
CA ALA A 172 -12.29 1.07 -6.61
C ALA A 172 -11.24 -0.01 -6.93
N GLN A 173 -10.05 0.38 -7.42
CA GLN A 173 -8.97 -0.56 -7.67
C GLN A 173 -8.40 -1.15 -6.37
N CYS A 174 -8.28 -0.35 -5.31
CA CYS A 174 -7.84 -0.84 -4.00
C CYS A 174 -8.82 -1.85 -3.41
N GLU A 175 -10.12 -1.63 -3.60
CA GLU A 175 -11.18 -2.56 -3.20
C GLU A 175 -11.08 -3.88 -3.97
N GLN A 176 -10.90 -3.81 -5.31
CA GLN A 176 -10.68 -5.02 -6.12
C GLN A 176 -9.44 -5.78 -5.68
N ASN A 177 -8.33 -5.09 -5.40
CA ASN A 177 -7.10 -5.71 -4.90
C ASN A 177 -7.33 -6.41 -3.55
N LEU A 178 -8.15 -5.82 -2.67
CA LEU A 178 -8.51 -6.43 -1.39
C LEU A 178 -9.38 -7.68 -1.59
N VAL A 179 -10.37 -7.63 -2.48
CA VAL A 179 -11.18 -8.78 -2.85
C VAL A 179 -10.30 -9.91 -3.37
N ASP A 180 -9.33 -9.61 -4.22
CA ASP A 180 -8.40 -10.60 -4.78
C ASP A 180 -7.52 -11.24 -3.69
N GLU A 181 -7.03 -10.44 -2.73
CA GLU A 181 -6.32 -10.95 -1.55
C GLU A 181 -7.22 -11.86 -0.71
N VAL A 182 -8.46 -11.45 -0.44
CA VAL A 182 -9.44 -12.24 0.33
C VAL A 182 -9.73 -13.56 -0.39
N ALA A 183 -9.97 -13.52 -1.70
CA ALA A 183 -10.20 -14.69 -2.54
C ALA A 183 -9.05 -15.69 -2.47
N SER A 184 -7.82 -15.20 -2.50
CA SER A 184 -6.63 -16.05 -2.30
C SER A 184 -6.56 -16.67 -0.90
N ILE A 185 -7.03 -15.99 0.15
CA ILE A 185 -7.02 -16.49 1.53
C ILE A 185 -8.07 -17.59 1.73
N VAL A 186 -9.28 -17.40 1.20
CA VAL A 186 -10.40 -18.34 1.38
C VAL A 186 -10.45 -19.44 0.30
N GLY A 187 -9.63 -19.34 -0.75
CA GLY A 187 -9.64 -20.28 -1.88
C GLY A 187 -10.85 -20.11 -2.81
N ASP A 188 -11.39 -18.88 -2.89
CA ASP A 188 -12.61 -18.54 -3.61
C ASP A 188 -12.31 -18.10 -5.05
N THR A 189 -12.43 -19.04 -6.00
CA THR A 189 -11.94 -18.82 -7.38
C THR A 189 -12.84 -17.88 -8.19
N ASP A 190 -14.16 -17.88 -7.94
CA ASP A 190 -15.11 -17.00 -8.64
C ASP A 190 -15.30 -15.64 -7.97
N LYS A 191 -14.66 -15.45 -6.79
CA LYS A 191 -14.66 -14.24 -5.96
C LYS A 191 -16.04 -13.86 -5.40
N VAL A 192 -17.08 -14.67 -5.61
CA VAL A 192 -18.45 -14.33 -5.22
C VAL A 192 -18.56 -14.21 -3.70
N PHE A 193 -17.96 -15.14 -2.96
CA PHE A 193 -17.98 -15.08 -1.49
C PHE A 193 -17.08 -13.96 -0.98
N SER A 194 -15.93 -13.75 -1.63
CA SER A 194 -14.93 -12.75 -1.25
C SER A 194 -15.46 -11.33 -1.39
N GLU A 195 -16.11 -11.02 -2.52
CA GLU A 195 -16.82 -9.76 -2.73
C GLU A 195 -17.92 -9.55 -1.71
N ALA A 196 -18.76 -10.56 -1.49
CA ALA A 196 -19.85 -10.49 -0.52
C ALA A 196 -19.32 -10.26 0.92
N LEU A 197 -18.24 -10.94 1.30
CA LEU A 197 -17.62 -10.79 2.62
C LEU A 197 -17.02 -9.40 2.81
N VAL A 198 -16.27 -8.89 1.84
CA VAL A 198 -15.68 -7.54 1.89
C VAL A 198 -16.78 -6.49 2.04
N ASN A 199 -17.80 -6.55 1.19
CA ASN A 199 -18.94 -5.62 1.23
C ASN A 199 -19.67 -5.69 2.57
N GLN A 200 -19.97 -6.89 3.07
CA GLN A 200 -20.70 -7.05 4.32
C GLN A 200 -19.90 -6.51 5.53
N LEU A 201 -18.58 -6.69 5.54
CA LEU A 201 -17.73 -6.17 6.61
C LEU A 201 -17.63 -4.65 6.55
N ILE A 202 -17.54 -4.06 5.35
CA ILE A 202 -17.57 -2.60 5.17
C ILE A 202 -18.92 -2.03 5.66
N GLU A 203 -20.04 -2.67 5.34
CA GLU A 203 -21.36 -2.30 5.86
C GLU A 203 -21.43 -2.35 7.40
N TRP A 204 -20.68 -3.25 8.03
CA TRP A 204 -20.53 -3.32 9.49
C TRP A 204 -19.43 -2.39 10.03
N GLU A 205 -19.00 -1.39 9.27
CA GLU A 205 -17.95 -0.43 9.65
C GLU A 205 -16.59 -1.10 9.95
N ILE A 206 -16.30 -2.23 9.30
CA ILE A 206 -15.00 -2.92 9.34
C ILE A 206 -14.34 -2.69 7.98
N SER A 207 -13.68 -1.54 7.83
CA SER A 207 -13.07 -1.11 6.56
C SER A 207 -11.55 -1.34 6.50
N LEU A 208 -10.90 -1.65 7.62
CA LEU A 208 -9.46 -1.87 7.64
C LEU A 208 -9.10 -3.18 6.93
N PRO A 209 -8.23 -3.16 5.89
CA PRO A 209 -7.84 -4.37 5.15
C PRO A 209 -7.26 -5.47 6.05
N THR A 210 -6.55 -5.10 7.12
CA THR A 210 -6.00 -6.05 8.10
C THR A 210 -7.09 -6.80 8.87
N HIS A 211 -8.20 -6.12 9.21
CA HIS A 211 -9.35 -6.75 9.86
C HIS A 211 -10.11 -7.65 8.91
N ILE A 212 -10.39 -7.17 7.70
CA ILE A 212 -11.09 -7.93 6.68
C ILE A 212 -10.32 -9.24 6.38
N LYS A 213 -9.01 -9.15 6.16
CA LYS A 213 -8.16 -10.33 5.93
C LYS A 213 -8.09 -11.27 7.13
N ARG A 214 -8.16 -10.74 8.36
CA ARG A 214 -8.23 -11.58 9.57
C ARG A 214 -9.53 -12.38 9.62
N VAL A 215 -10.67 -11.75 9.29
CA VAL A 215 -11.96 -12.45 9.21
C VAL A 215 -11.93 -13.49 8.08
N ALA A 216 -11.38 -13.14 6.92
CA ALA A 216 -11.19 -14.07 5.81
C ALA A 216 -10.35 -15.29 6.21
N GLN A 217 -9.28 -15.09 7.00
CA GLN A 217 -8.48 -16.21 7.53
C GLN A 217 -9.33 -17.14 8.40
N TRP A 218 -10.16 -16.60 9.31
CA TRP A 218 -11.05 -17.44 10.12
C TRP A 218 -12.12 -18.15 9.30
N CYS A 219 -12.64 -17.51 8.24
CA CYS A 219 -13.51 -18.16 7.28
C CYS A 219 -12.82 -19.36 6.61
N SER A 220 -11.57 -19.19 6.18
CA SER A 220 -10.75 -20.26 5.59
C SER A 220 -10.54 -21.39 6.60
N ASP A 221 -10.14 -21.07 7.84
CA ASP A 221 -9.89 -22.04 8.91
C ASP A 221 -11.15 -22.88 9.24
N GLN A 222 -12.33 -22.25 9.24
CA GLN A 222 -13.61 -22.91 9.49
C GLN A 222 -14.32 -23.43 8.22
N LYS A 223 -13.69 -23.33 7.05
CA LYS A 223 -14.25 -23.74 5.75
C LYS A 223 -15.60 -23.06 5.44
N ILE A 224 -15.76 -21.81 5.84
CA ILE A 224 -16.92 -20.98 5.51
C ILE A 224 -16.73 -20.45 4.09
N THR A 225 -17.64 -20.82 3.19
CA THR A 225 -17.58 -20.49 1.75
C THR A 225 -18.74 -19.60 1.28
N SER A 226 -19.61 -19.17 2.19
CA SER A 226 -20.76 -18.32 1.87
C SER A 226 -21.22 -17.55 3.10
N LEU A 227 -21.76 -16.34 2.90
CA LEU A 227 -22.40 -15.56 3.97
C LEU A 227 -23.60 -16.29 4.60
N LEU A 228 -24.27 -17.18 3.87
CA LEU A 228 -25.36 -18.00 4.40
C LEU A 228 -24.88 -18.95 5.50
N ASN A 229 -23.64 -19.41 5.42
CA ASN A 229 -23.01 -20.30 6.38
C ASN A 229 -22.19 -19.54 7.43
N PHE A 230 -22.21 -18.21 7.40
CA PHE A 230 -21.45 -17.39 8.33
C PHE A 230 -22.02 -17.52 9.75
N PRO A 231 -21.22 -17.86 10.77
CA PRO A 231 -21.72 -18.17 12.10
C PRO A 231 -22.53 -17.01 12.70
N LYS A 232 -23.76 -17.28 13.16
CA LYS A 232 -24.63 -16.26 13.79
C LYS A 232 -23.96 -15.49 14.94
N PRO A 233 -23.18 -16.13 15.85
CA PRO A 233 -22.46 -15.40 16.88
C PRO A 233 -21.48 -14.37 16.30
N TRP A 234 -20.80 -14.71 15.21
CA TRP A 234 -19.88 -13.79 14.53
C TRP A 234 -20.65 -12.64 13.90
N GLN A 235 -21.78 -12.91 13.23
CA GLN A 235 -22.62 -11.84 12.67
C GLN A 235 -23.05 -10.85 13.76
N THR A 236 -23.59 -11.36 14.88
CA THR A 236 -24.06 -10.50 15.99
C THR A 236 -22.94 -9.69 16.61
N LEU A 237 -21.75 -10.27 16.74
CA LEU A 237 -20.58 -9.58 17.29
C LEU A 237 -20.02 -8.53 16.32
N LEU A 238 -19.83 -8.91 15.05
CA LEU A 238 -19.24 -8.05 14.04
C LEU A 238 -20.20 -6.94 13.60
N SER A 239 -21.51 -7.15 13.58
CA SER A 239 -22.47 -6.09 13.21
C SER A 239 -22.76 -5.10 14.34
N ASN A 240 -22.21 -5.29 15.55
CA ASN A 240 -22.51 -4.45 16.70
C ASN A 240 -21.70 -3.13 16.70
N THR A 241 -22.19 -2.14 15.96
CA THR A 241 -21.55 -0.82 15.81
C THR A 241 -21.51 0.02 17.09
N GLN A 242 -22.08 -0.45 18.21
CA GLN A 242 -21.87 0.18 19.52
C GLN A 242 -20.40 0.09 19.98
N TYR A 243 -19.63 -0.86 19.44
CA TYR A 243 -18.22 -1.04 19.76
C TYR A 243 -17.30 -0.75 18.56
N PRO A 244 -16.10 -0.21 18.78
CA PRO A 244 -15.10 -0.02 17.73
C PRO A 244 -14.77 -1.32 16.99
N ALA A 245 -14.41 -1.21 15.71
CA ALA A 245 -14.07 -2.36 14.87
C ALA A 245 -12.93 -3.21 15.45
N ASP A 246 -11.87 -2.58 15.96
CA ASP A 246 -10.74 -3.28 16.62
C ASP A 246 -11.22 -4.19 17.75
N TYR A 247 -12.10 -3.67 18.61
CA TYR A 247 -12.63 -4.43 19.74
C TYR A 247 -13.45 -5.64 19.28
N ARG A 248 -14.33 -5.45 18.29
CA ARG A 248 -15.14 -6.53 17.72
C ARG A 248 -14.27 -7.64 17.13
N ILE A 249 -13.22 -7.28 16.40
CA ILE A 249 -12.26 -8.22 15.82
C ILE A 249 -11.46 -8.96 16.89
N MET A 250 -10.94 -8.25 17.90
CA MET A 250 -10.22 -8.87 19.02
C MET A 250 -11.10 -9.84 19.81
N ARG A 251 -12.36 -9.47 20.05
CA ARG A 251 -13.32 -10.35 20.73
C ARG A 251 -13.61 -11.60 19.90
N LEU A 252 -13.80 -11.45 18.59
CA LEU A 252 -14.01 -12.59 17.70
C LEU A 252 -12.81 -13.56 17.73
N GLN A 253 -11.59 -13.02 17.70
CA GLN A 253 -10.37 -13.83 17.84
C GLN A 253 -10.37 -14.71 19.10
N SER A 254 -10.86 -14.18 20.22
CA SER A 254 -10.96 -14.93 21.47
C SER A 254 -11.99 -16.07 21.37
N GLU A 255 -13.14 -15.82 20.76
CA GLU A 255 -14.20 -16.82 20.56
C GLU A 255 -13.73 -17.96 19.65
N VAL A 256 -13.11 -17.62 18.50
CA VAL A 256 -12.59 -18.62 17.55
C VAL A 256 -11.52 -19.51 18.18
N ARG A 257 -10.64 -18.94 19.03
CA ARG A 257 -9.60 -19.70 19.74
C ARG A 257 -10.20 -20.68 20.75
N ILE A 258 -11.25 -20.29 21.47
CA ILE A 258 -11.90 -21.16 22.46
C ILE A 258 -12.54 -22.38 21.77
N THR A 259 -13.09 -22.22 20.56
CA THR A 259 -13.69 -23.33 19.80
C THR A 259 -12.68 -24.36 19.30
N HIS A 260 -11.39 -24.03 19.20
CA HIS A 260 -10.32 -24.95 18.74
C HIS A 260 -9.60 -25.70 19.87
N VAL A 261 -9.83 -25.31 21.13
CA VAL A 261 -9.19 -25.92 22.31
C VAL A 261 -10.09 -26.97 22.97
N MET A 262 -11.35 -27.08 22.54
CA MET A 262 -12.29 -28.16 22.91
C MET A 262 -12.46 -29.13 21.76
#